data_AF-A0A9P0B430-F1
#
_entry.id   AF-A0A9P0B430-F1
#
_cell.length_a   1.000
_cell.length_b   1.000
_cell.length_c   1.000
_cell.angle_alpha   90.00
_cell.angle_beta   90.00
_cell.angle_gamma   90.00
#
_symmetry.space_group_name_H-M   'P 1'
#
loop_
_entity.id
_entity.type
_entity.pdbx_description
1 polymer ?
#
loop_
_entity_poly.entity_id
_entity_poly.type
_entity_poly.pdbx_seq_one_letter_code
_entity_poly.pdbx_strand_id
1 'polypeptide(L)'
;MDVRWSICIRYALVFFFSAIHSTATFKQGACRFPAKWEGNWFQSGVRQPILIEGSRLSTKGRCLANDLEKYYMVDEKRACYRCVVIHEKHTNVLQYKETFCHSREALPHLCSMITGDALLFSLFRENALPEPCPFRGPFTFTYNRGHGECKFPVSSIDSCTDDSKLLMGYQACPDVLGSESTVEELQCLATWKEGSSRYLVGKVHHNHATSNEDRFRCFVYEKMTPGSEVAGVDYRVAQSGDATCNGLFSSSEGSRTMTLKRAPALNKCRFPPWVANYNHWHTLDYTATYSFHHRNSTLRITNSSGLEMRVVCSQVKYTSRDENTVILLAHFTMGCQSGFTCMSFYRRDVHVIEVQIGAHTKRQEDACGPMFFNRSSNPYVTLVTTSPETRACPYMGKFEVSNLIRSERSINSNFEGTDSRFYSNKMSLPDYAGNNIRTKRLSDDPECGSRGFSSLIIGCNNVDTMEFRTECDTPDVVTSYSCHGRWSENGTNYLITTPISRASHGARRYCFIYKESGPDMLLFSTSADNCDRIVRPGVTGELVFNVTSTGKCIQTSSSSASSSSSSLIIICFVFNMIFLKKYSIMIKR
;
A
#
# COMPACT_ATOMS: atom_id res chain seq x y z
N MET A 1 64.75 -13.59 79.45
CA MET A 1 63.67 -14.57 79.19
C MET A 1 62.51 -13.77 78.63
N ASP A 2 62.56 -13.50 77.32
CA ASP A 2 61.59 -12.65 76.62
C ASP A 2 60.77 -13.51 75.66
N VAL A 3 59.54 -13.83 76.06
CA VAL A 3 58.62 -14.62 75.24
C VAL A 3 57.69 -13.65 74.50
N ARG A 4 57.90 -13.57 73.18
CA ARG A 4 57.14 -12.76 72.22
C ARG A 4 55.68 -13.21 72.12
N TRP A 5 54.79 -12.36 72.62
CA TRP A 5 53.34 -12.37 72.42
C TRP A 5 52.97 -11.87 70.99
N SER A 6 53.26 -12.65 69.94
CA SER A 6 52.90 -12.23 68.56
C SER A 6 52.45 -13.34 67.60
N ILE A 7 52.27 -14.57 68.07
CA ILE A 7 51.92 -15.70 67.19
C ILE A 7 50.45 -16.16 67.33
N CYS A 8 49.77 -15.84 68.43
CA CYS A 8 48.37 -16.28 68.62
C CYS A 8 47.32 -15.47 67.84
N ILE A 9 47.63 -14.24 67.39
CA ILE A 9 46.65 -13.39 66.67
C ILE A 9 46.53 -13.74 65.18
N ARG A 10 47.56 -14.38 64.58
CA ARG A 10 47.51 -14.75 63.15
C ARG A 10 46.71 -16.02 62.86
N TYR A 11 46.53 -16.91 63.83
CA TYR A 11 45.76 -18.15 63.62
C TYR A 11 44.26 -18.01 63.96
N ALA A 12 43.87 -17.01 64.75
CA ALA A 12 42.46 -16.70 64.99
C ALA A 12 41.76 -16.01 63.78
N LEU A 13 42.51 -15.26 62.97
CA LEU A 13 42.00 -14.62 61.76
C LEU A 13 41.88 -15.57 60.55
N VAL A 14 42.65 -16.66 60.51
CA VAL A 14 42.58 -17.65 59.43
C VAL A 14 41.41 -18.63 59.64
N PHE A 15 41.01 -18.91 60.88
CA PHE A 15 39.82 -19.73 61.17
C PHE A 15 38.48 -18.97 61.05
N PHE A 16 38.50 -17.63 61.11
CA PHE A 16 37.30 -16.83 60.83
C PHE A 16 37.05 -16.61 59.33
N PHE A 17 38.06 -16.83 58.47
CA PHE A 17 37.91 -16.74 57.01
C PHE A 17 37.65 -18.08 56.30
N SER A 18 37.78 -19.23 56.99
CA SER A 18 37.49 -20.56 56.42
C SER A 18 36.12 -21.13 56.81
N ALA A 19 35.37 -20.44 57.69
CA ALA A 19 33.99 -20.78 58.05
C ALA A 19 32.93 -19.97 57.29
N ILE A 20 33.31 -19.30 56.20
CA ILE A 20 32.35 -18.83 55.19
C ILE A 20 32.22 -19.97 54.17
N HIS A 21 31.51 -21.02 54.57
CA HIS A 21 30.82 -21.83 53.58
C HIS A 21 29.97 -20.86 52.75
N SER A 22 30.07 -20.97 51.43
CA SER A 22 29.26 -20.25 50.45
C SER A 22 27.78 -20.47 50.72
N THR A 23 27.20 -19.75 51.69
CA THR A 23 25.79 -19.40 51.63
C THR A 23 25.70 -18.44 50.47
N ALA A 24 25.24 -18.94 49.31
CA ALA A 24 24.80 -18.11 48.23
C ALA A 24 23.75 -17.15 48.81
N THR A 25 24.19 -15.95 49.18
CA THR A 25 23.30 -14.88 49.64
C THR A 25 22.43 -14.56 48.45
N PHE A 26 21.21 -15.07 48.50
CA PHE A 26 20.12 -14.76 47.59
C PHE A 26 19.94 -13.24 47.61
N LYS A 27 20.56 -12.53 46.66
CA LYS A 27 20.34 -11.10 46.49
C LYS A 27 18.85 -10.92 46.20
N GLN A 28 18.11 -10.40 47.18
CA GLN A 28 16.78 -9.84 46.96
C GLN A 28 16.91 -8.56 46.13
N GLY A 29 17.28 -8.71 44.86
CA GLY A 29 17.08 -7.66 43.86
C GLY A 29 15.61 -7.60 43.49
N ALA A 30 15.15 -6.46 42.98
CA ALA A 30 13.82 -6.35 42.40
C ALA A 30 13.76 -7.23 41.13
N CYS A 31 13.34 -8.50 41.25
CA CYS A 31 13.13 -9.35 40.08
C CYS A 31 12.00 -8.79 39.23
N ARG A 32 12.27 -8.50 37.96
CA ARG A 32 11.29 -8.03 36.99
C ARG A 32 11.50 -8.74 35.66
N PHE A 33 10.41 -8.99 34.96
CA PHE A 33 10.44 -9.43 33.58
C PHE A 33 10.85 -8.27 32.66
N PRO A 34 11.46 -8.56 31.50
CA PRO A 34 11.72 -7.55 30.48
C PRO A 34 10.44 -6.78 30.10
N ALA A 35 10.51 -5.44 30.06
CA ALA A 35 9.36 -4.58 29.75
C ALA A 35 8.70 -4.92 28.39
N LYS A 36 9.50 -5.35 27.40
CA LYS A 36 8.99 -5.81 26.11
C LYS A 36 8.07 -7.04 26.20
N TRP A 37 8.13 -7.83 27.27
CA TRP A 37 7.24 -8.98 27.48
C TRP A 37 5.89 -8.58 28.09
N GLU A 38 5.71 -7.33 28.49
CA GLU A 38 4.48 -6.89 29.13
C GLU A 38 3.27 -7.04 28.19
N GLY A 39 2.12 -7.39 28.78
CA GLY A 39 0.85 -7.58 28.09
C GLY A 39 0.28 -8.99 28.20
N ASN A 40 -0.71 -9.25 27.34
CA ASN A 40 -1.48 -10.51 27.34
C ASN A 40 -0.89 -11.53 26.38
N TRP A 41 -0.75 -12.76 26.89
CA TRP A 41 -0.23 -13.91 26.17
C TRP A 41 -1.21 -15.06 26.21
N PHE A 42 -1.42 -15.67 25.06
CA PHE A 42 -2.21 -16.88 24.90
C PHE A 42 -1.33 -18.12 25.12
N GLN A 43 -1.88 -19.09 25.85
CA GLN A 43 -1.29 -20.42 26.06
C GLN A 43 -2.36 -21.47 25.81
N SER A 44 -2.01 -22.49 25.02
CA SER A 44 -2.91 -23.62 24.76
C SER A 44 -3.36 -24.30 26.06
N GLY A 45 -4.66 -24.61 26.13
CA GLY A 45 -5.29 -25.26 27.29
C GLY A 45 -5.53 -24.35 28.50
N VAL A 46 -5.14 -23.07 28.45
CA VAL A 46 -5.41 -22.09 29.52
C VAL A 46 -6.54 -21.15 29.11
N ARG A 47 -7.64 -21.14 29.88
CA ARG A 47 -8.83 -20.36 29.54
C ARG A 47 -8.64 -18.83 29.59
N GLN A 48 -7.78 -18.35 30.48
CA GLN A 48 -7.52 -16.92 30.65
C GLN A 48 -6.13 -16.56 30.09
N PRO A 49 -5.97 -15.38 29.47
CA PRO A 49 -4.67 -14.95 29.01
C PRO A 49 -3.68 -14.82 30.17
N ILE A 50 -2.44 -15.21 29.90
CA ILE A 50 -1.30 -15.04 30.78
C ILE A 50 -0.87 -13.57 30.71
N LEU A 51 -1.09 -12.83 31.79
CA LEU A 51 -0.65 -11.44 31.91
C LEU A 51 0.76 -11.41 32.51
N ILE A 52 1.67 -10.76 31.79
CA ILE A 52 3.02 -10.43 32.26
C ILE A 52 3.04 -8.94 32.57
N GLU A 53 3.35 -8.59 33.82
CA GLU A 53 3.39 -7.20 34.28
C GLU A 53 4.43 -7.05 35.39
N GLY A 54 5.48 -6.25 35.15
CA GLY A 54 6.55 -6.02 36.11
C GLY A 54 7.18 -7.32 36.63
N SER A 55 6.86 -7.71 37.86
CA SER A 55 7.36 -8.95 38.50
C SER A 55 6.34 -10.09 38.56
N ARG A 56 5.15 -9.93 37.96
CA ARG A 56 4.03 -10.85 38.09
C ARG A 56 3.73 -11.58 36.78
N LEU A 57 3.45 -12.87 36.92
CA LEU A 57 2.98 -13.77 35.86
C LEU A 57 1.65 -14.38 36.33
N SER A 58 0.52 -13.98 35.74
CA SER A 58 -0.83 -14.15 36.34
C SER A 58 -1.17 -15.57 36.83
N THR A 59 -0.76 -16.61 36.10
CA THR A 59 -1.03 -18.02 36.45
C THR A 59 0.06 -18.67 37.30
N LYS A 60 1.21 -18.01 37.47
CA LYS A 60 2.41 -18.58 38.11
C LYS A 60 2.87 -17.84 39.36
N GLY A 61 2.38 -16.62 39.60
CA GLY A 61 2.70 -15.84 40.79
C GLY A 61 3.73 -14.74 40.54
N ARG A 62 4.52 -14.41 41.57
CA ARG A 62 5.45 -13.27 41.58
C ARG A 62 6.90 -13.74 41.51
N CYS A 63 7.75 -13.03 40.77
CA CYS A 63 9.18 -13.30 40.74
C CYS A 63 9.88 -12.81 42.02
N LEU A 64 10.73 -13.68 42.58
CA LEU A 64 11.57 -13.39 43.74
C LEU A 64 13.00 -13.02 43.34
N ALA A 65 13.56 -13.78 42.42
CA ALA A 65 14.89 -13.59 41.87
C ALA A 65 14.96 -14.17 40.46
N ASN A 66 15.91 -13.70 39.68
CA ASN A 66 16.22 -14.25 38.38
C ASN A 66 17.73 -14.49 38.24
N ASP A 67 18.07 -15.51 37.46
CA ASP A 67 19.42 -15.85 37.03
C ASP A 67 19.38 -16.09 35.53
N LEU A 68 19.78 -15.09 34.74
CA LEU A 68 19.67 -15.09 33.28
C LEU A 68 18.23 -15.38 32.81
N GLU A 69 18.00 -16.56 32.24
CA GLU A 69 16.71 -17.03 31.72
C GLU A 69 15.88 -17.77 32.78
N LYS A 70 16.42 -17.99 33.98
CA LYS A 70 15.78 -18.71 35.09
C LYS A 70 15.10 -17.72 36.02
N TYR A 71 13.83 -17.96 36.34
CA TYR A 71 13.02 -17.13 37.21
C TYR A 71 12.47 -17.96 38.37
N TYR A 72 12.73 -17.51 39.59
CA TYR A 72 12.23 -18.12 40.82
C TYR A 72 10.90 -17.47 41.18
N MET A 73 9.82 -18.23 41.04
CA MET A 73 8.45 -17.74 41.19
C MET A 73 7.86 -18.21 42.51
N VAL A 74 7.13 -17.33 43.19
CA VAL A 74 6.32 -17.64 44.37
C VAL A 74 4.83 -17.56 44.04
N ASP A 75 4.13 -18.63 44.36
CA ASP A 75 2.67 -18.68 44.34
C ASP A 75 2.15 -18.34 45.74
N GLU A 76 1.77 -17.09 45.94
CA GLU A 76 1.33 -16.59 47.25
C GLU A 76 0.02 -17.27 47.71
N LYS A 77 -0.80 -17.78 46.79
CA LYS A 77 -2.06 -18.48 47.13
C LYS A 77 -1.80 -19.89 47.64
N ARG A 78 -0.83 -20.60 47.03
CA ARG A 78 -0.49 -21.98 47.38
C ARG A 78 0.70 -22.08 48.34
N ALA A 79 1.31 -20.94 48.70
CA ALA A 79 2.52 -20.85 49.50
C ALA A 79 3.65 -21.78 49.00
N CYS A 80 3.89 -21.79 47.69
CA CYS A 80 4.91 -22.66 47.08
C CYS A 80 5.79 -21.94 46.07
N TYR A 81 6.88 -22.60 45.70
CA TYR A 81 7.93 -22.08 44.86
C TYR A 81 8.11 -22.96 43.62
N ARG A 82 8.40 -22.34 42.49
CA ARG A 82 8.71 -23.03 41.23
C ARG A 82 9.80 -22.28 40.48
N CYS A 83 10.61 -23.01 39.72
CA CYS A 83 11.50 -22.39 38.75
C CYS A 83 10.82 -22.39 37.38
N VAL A 84 10.93 -21.26 36.68
CA VAL A 84 10.47 -21.10 35.30
C VAL A 84 11.66 -20.65 34.47
N VAL A 85 11.99 -21.39 33.42
CA VAL A 85 13.07 -21.03 32.48
C VAL A 85 12.42 -20.54 31.20
N ILE A 86 12.56 -19.26 30.89
CA ILE A 86 11.87 -18.59 29.78
C ILE A 86 12.89 -18.18 28.72
N HIS A 87 12.67 -18.67 27.50
CA HIS A 87 13.43 -18.32 26.30
C HIS A 87 12.59 -17.43 25.38
N GLU A 88 13.13 -16.28 25.01
CA GLU A 88 12.52 -15.43 23.99
C GLU A 88 12.96 -15.90 22.60
N LYS A 89 12.02 -16.50 21.86
CA LYS A 89 12.26 -16.91 20.47
C LYS A 89 11.98 -15.75 19.50
N HIS A 90 10.97 -14.95 19.81
CA HIS A 90 10.60 -13.73 19.07
C HIS A 90 9.87 -12.76 20.00
N THR A 91 9.71 -11.49 19.61
CA THR A 91 8.95 -10.48 20.38
C THR A 91 7.49 -10.87 20.62
N ASN A 92 6.95 -11.74 19.77
CA ASN A 92 5.59 -12.29 19.83
C ASN A 92 5.53 -13.75 20.33
N VAL A 93 6.68 -14.38 20.63
CA VAL A 93 6.75 -15.80 21.01
C VAL A 93 7.75 -16.03 22.13
N LEU A 94 7.25 -16.46 23.29
CA LEU A 94 8.07 -16.96 24.39
C LEU A 94 7.86 -18.47 24.51
N GLN A 95 8.92 -19.18 24.89
CA GLN A 95 8.83 -20.58 25.26
C GLN A 95 9.38 -20.77 26.66
N TYR A 96 8.76 -21.62 27.46
CA TYR A 96 9.24 -21.84 28.81
C TYR A 96 9.06 -23.28 29.28
N LYS A 97 9.92 -23.67 30.22
CA LYS A 97 9.78 -24.90 31.01
C LYS A 97 9.62 -24.52 32.47
N GLU A 98 8.93 -25.34 33.24
CA GLU A 98 8.74 -25.10 34.67
C GLU A 98 8.87 -26.37 35.50
N THR A 99 9.19 -26.18 36.78
CA THR A 99 9.05 -27.24 37.78
C THR A 99 7.62 -27.29 38.31
N PHE A 100 7.30 -28.39 39.00
CA PHE A 100 6.15 -28.41 39.88
C PHE A 100 6.30 -27.44 41.06
N CYS A 101 5.25 -27.34 41.86
CA CYS A 101 5.13 -26.50 43.04
C CYS A 101 5.80 -27.20 44.24
N HIS A 102 6.89 -26.65 44.76
CA HIS A 102 7.68 -27.23 45.86
C HIS A 102 7.72 -26.31 47.09
N SER A 103 8.15 -26.86 48.23
CA SER A 103 8.39 -26.12 49.47
C SER A 103 9.60 -25.19 49.34
N ARG A 104 9.74 -24.26 50.30
CA ARG A 104 10.83 -23.26 50.32
C ARG A 104 12.22 -23.89 50.37
N GLU A 105 12.36 -25.07 50.95
CA GLU A 105 13.65 -25.76 51.12
C GLU A 105 14.29 -26.13 49.77
N ALA A 106 13.47 -26.41 48.76
CA ALA A 106 13.93 -26.75 47.42
C ALA A 106 14.45 -25.55 46.62
N LEU A 107 14.23 -24.30 47.08
CA LEU A 107 14.53 -23.06 46.36
C LEU A 107 15.93 -23.02 45.71
N PRO A 108 17.03 -23.44 46.37
CA PRO A 108 18.37 -23.39 45.77
C PRO A 108 18.56 -24.34 44.58
N HIS A 109 17.79 -25.42 44.50
CA HIS A 109 17.94 -26.48 43.49
C HIS A 109 16.71 -26.64 42.58
N LEU A 110 15.73 -25.73 42.67
CA LEU A 110 14.51 -25.80 41.84
C LEU A 110 14.85 -25.92 40.35
N CYS A 111 15.64 -25.00 39.81
CA CYS A 111 15.92 -24.99 38.37
C CYS A 111 16.73 -26.19 37.89
N SER A 112 17.50 -26.85 38.77
CA SER A 112 18.20 -28.10 38.42
C SER A 112 17.27 -29.31 38.32
N MET A 113 16.04 -29.22 38.83
CA MET A 113 15.04 -30.28 38.68
C MET A 113 14.33 -30.26 37.31
N ILE A 114 14.58 -29.24 36.47
CA ILE A 114 14.05 -29.21 35.11
C ILE A 114 14.89 -30.13 34.23
N THR A 115 14.29 -31.24 33.82
CA THR A 115 14.92 -32.22 32.94
C THR A 115 14.82 -31.81 31.46
N GLY A 116 15.65 -32.43 30.61
CA GLY A 116 15.65 -32.16 29.17
C GLY A 116 14.33 -32.51 28.48
N ASP A 117 13.63 -33.53 28.97
CA ASP A 117 12.32 -34.02 28.53
C ASP A 117 11.12 -33.27 29.16
N ALA A 118 11.37 -32.33 30.08
CA ALA A 118 10.31 -31.53 30.67
C ALA A 118 9.51 -30.79 29.57
N LEU A 119 8.19 -30.73 29.77
CA LEU A 119 7.24 -30.12 28.83
C LEU A 119 7.62 -28.68 28.51
N LEU A 120 7.67 -28.38 27.21
CA LEU A 120 7.88 -27.04 26.70
C LEU A 120 6.53 -26.37 26.43
N PHE A 121 6.29 -25.24 27.06
CA PHE A 121 5.10 -24.43 26.83
C PHE A 121 5.42 -23.28 25.88
N SER A 122 4.53 -23.02 24.93
CA SER A 122 4.58 -21.85 24.05
C SER A 122 3.59 -20.79 24.50
N LEU A 123 4.03 -19.54 24.56
CA LEU A 123 3.22 -18.35 24.79
C LEU A 123 3.23 -17.49 23.54
N PHE A 124 2.04 -17.14 23.06
CA PHE A 124 1.86 -16.28 21.89
C PHE A 124 1.23 -14.96 22.29
N ARG A 125 1.80 -13.84 21.87
CA ARG A 125 1.23 -12.52 22.19
C ARG A 125 -0.15 -12.37 21.54
N GLU A 126 -1.17 -11.98 22.32
CA GLU A 126 -2.53 -11.85 21.78
C GLU A 126 -2.62 -10.71 20.74
N ASN A 127 -2.06 -9.55 21.09
CA ASN A 127 -1.94 -8.37 20.24
C ASN A 127 -0.57 -8.34 19.55
N ALA A 128 -0.19 -9.45 18.92
CA ALA A 128 1.03 -9.55 18.15
C ALA A 128 1.01 -8.59 16.96
N LEU A 129 2.09 -7.84 16.78
CA LEU A 129 2.31 -7.06 15.55
C LEU A 129 2.64 -8.05 14.41
N PRO A 130 1.88 -8.04 13.29
CA PRO A 130 2.16 -8.92 12.16
C PRO A 130 3.51 -8.64 11.53
N GLU A 131 4.10 -9.65 10.89
CA GLU A 131 5.35 -9.53 10.15
C GLU A 131 5.28 -10.18 8.77
N PRO A 132 6.13 -9.78 7.81
CA PRO A 132 6.09 -10.32 6.45
C PRO A 132 6.30 -11.83 6.40
N CYS A 133 5.44 -12.53 5.66
CA CYS A 133 5.54 -13.97 5.51
C CYS A 133 6.79 -14.40 4.72
N PRO A 134 7.40 -15.56 5.04
CA PRO A 134 8.62 -16.03 4.39
C PRO A 134 8.41 -16.52 2.95
N PHE A 135 7.18 -16.90 2.59
CA PHE A 135 6.83 -17.42 1.27
C PHE A 135 6.37 -16.28 0.36
N ARG A 136 7.25 -15.81 -0.54
CA ARG A 136 6.95 -14.71 -1.47
C ARG A 136 6.56 -15.18 -2.88
N GLY A 137 5.35 -14.82 -3.29
CA GLY A 137 4.80 -15.07 -4.62
C GLY A 137 3.84 -16.27 -4.65
N PRO A 138 3.25 -16.55 -5.82
CA PRO A 138 2.31 -17.66 -5.95
C PRO A 138 3.07 -18.99 -5.88
N PHE A 139 2.61 -19.87 -5.01
CA PHE A 139 3.08 -21.26 -4.92
C PHE A 139 1.91 -22.20 -5.21
N THR A 140 2.23 -23.35 -5.78
CA THR A 140 1.34 -24.52 -5.71
C THR A 140 1.90 -25.47 -4.67
N PHE A 141 1.03 -26.22 -4.01
CA PHE A 141 1.47 -27.20 -3.03
C PHE A 141 0.63 -28.48 -3.05
N THR A 142 1.30 -29.56 -2.68
CA THR A 142 0.68 -30.82 -2.27
C THR A 142 0.69 -30.88 -0.76
N TYR A 143 -0.28 -31.59 -0.16
CA TYR A 143 -0.35 -31.71 1.29
C TYR A 143 -0.72 -33.14 1.72
N ASN A 144 -0.32 -33.51 2.93
CA ASN A 144 -0.65 -34.78 3.56
C ASN A 144 -1.13 -34.54 4.99
N ARG A 145 -2.25 -35.18 5.37
CA ARG A 145 -2.86 -35.13 6.72
C ARG A 145 -2.76 -36.47 7.47
N GLY A 146 -1.92 -37.39 7.02
CA GLY A 146 -1.73 -38.73 7.60
C GLY A 146 -2.44 -39.87 6.85
N HIS A 147 -3.26 -39.56 5.85
CA HIS A 147 -4.05 -40.56 5.08
C HIS A 147 -3.63 -40.66 3.60
N GLY A 148 -2.46 -40.12 3.25
CA GLY A 148 -1.98 -40.07 1.88
C GLY A 148 -1.76 -38.63 1.39
N GLU A 149 -0.94 -38.49 0.35
CA GLU A 149 -0.61 -37.18 -0.21
C GLU A 149 -1.64 -36.74 -1.26
N CYS A 150 -2.27 -35.59 -1.03
CA CYS A 150 -3.16 -34.95 -2.00
C CYS A 150 -2.34 -34.24 -3.08
N LYS A 151 -2.24 -34.89 -4.25
CA LYS A 151 -1.45 -34.43 -5.41
C LYS A 151 -2.26 -33.80 -6.53
N PHE A 152 -3.52 -34.23 -6.72
CA PHE A 152 -4.36 -33.77 -7.81
C PHE A 152 -5.84 -33.68 -7.36
N PRO A 153 -6.49 -32.51 -7.44
CA PRO A 153 -5.96 -31.24 -7.94
C PRO A 153 -4.89 -30.62 -7.01
N VAL A 154 -3.96 -29.84 -7.56
CA VAL A 154 -2.94 -29.16 -6.76
C VAL A 154 -3.54 -27.96 -6.01
N SER A 155 -3.11 -27.76 -4.77
CA SER A 155 -3.54 -26.62 -3.94
C SER A 155 -2.68 -25.38 -4.24
N SER A 156 -3.16 -24.18 -3.89
CA SER A 156 -2.48 -22.91 -4.21
C SER A 156 -2.26 -22.03 -2.98
N ILE A 157 -1.15 -21.29 -2.97
CA ILE A 157 -0.85 -20.25 -1.99
C ILE A 157 -0.63 -18.95 -2.74
N ASP A 158 -1.39 -17.94 -2.37
CA ASP A 158 -1.29 -16.59 -2.92
C ASP A 158 -0.98 -15.59 -1.81
N SER A 159 -0.09 -14.63 -2.10
CA SER A 159 0.17 -13.54 -1.17
C SER A 159 -0.96 -12.52 -1.23
N CYS A 160 -1.50 -12.15 -0.08
CA CYS A 160 -2.48 -11.06 0.00
C CYS A 160 -1.83 -9.72 -0.39
N THR A 161 -2.63 -8.66 -0.42
CA THR A 161 -2.11 -7.29 -0.61
C THR A 161 -1.13 -6.90 0.50
N ASP A 162 -1.49 -7.24 1.74
CA ASP A 162 -0.62 -7.24 2.92
C ASP A 162 0.40 -8.40 2.85
N ASP A 163 1.69 -8.09 3.03
CA ASP A 163 2.78 -9.07 2.94
C ASP A 163 2.90 -9.96 4.19
N SER A 164 2.22 -9.60 5.28
CA SER A 164 2.06 -10.43 6.48
C SER A 164 0.97 -11.49 6.36
N LYS A 165 0.26 -11.54 5.22
CA LYS A 165 -0.87 -12.46 5.01
C LYS A 165 -0.73 -13.31 3.76
N LEU A 166 -1.10 -14.57 3.89
CA LEU A 166 -1.16 -15.55 2.80
C LEU A 166 -2.55 -16.18 2.74
N LEU A 167 -3.01 -16.45 1.53
CA LEU A 167 -4.24 -17.19 1.28
C LEU A 167 -3.86 -18.61 0.83
N MET A 168 -4.32 -19.63 1.54
CA MET A 168 -4.07 -21.04 1.23
C MET A 168 -5.38 -21.68 0.73
N GLY A 169 -5.44 -21.99 -0.56
CA GLY A 169 -6.57 -22.66 -1.21
C GLY A 169 -6.34 -24.16 -1.33
N TYR A 170 -6.91 -24.93 -0.40
CA TYR A 170 -6.86 -26.38 -0.40
C TYR A 170 -7.84 -26.97 -1.42
N GLN A 171 -7.40 -28.04 -2.08
CA GLN A 171 -8.22 -28.84 -2.98
C GLN A 171 -8.52 -30.20 -2.34
N ALA A 172 -9.70 -30.75 -2.61
CA ALA A 172 -10.04 -32.12 -2.25
C ALA A 172 -9.52 -33.06 -3.34
N CYS A 173 -8.71 -34.05 -2.97
CA CYS A 173 -8.20 -35.04 -3.90
C CYS A 173 -9.11 -36.28 -3.92
N PRO A 174 -9.41 -36.85 -5.10
CA PRO A 174 -10.04 -38.15 -5.20
C PRO A 174 -9.22 -39.19 -4.42
N ASP A 175 -9.92 -40.10 -3.74
CA ASP A 175 -9.33 -41.25 -3.04
C ASP A 175 -8.35 -40.94 -1.90
N VAL A 176 -8.27 -39.69 -1.44
CA VAL A 176 -7.49 -39.29 -0.25
C VAL A 176 -8.45 -38.89 0.87
N LEU A 177 -8.59 -39.79 1.85
CA LEU A 177 -9.48 -39.58 3.00
C LEU A 177 -9.07 -38.33 3.80
N GLY A 178 -10.04 -37.48 4.13
CA GLY A 178 -9.81 -36.25 4.89
C GLY A 178 -9.20 -35.09 4.09
N SER A 179 -9.06 -35.25 2.77
CA SER A 179 -8.82 -34.11 1.86
C SER A 179 -10.11 -33.32 1.67
N GLU A 180 -10.01 -31.99 1.71
CA GLU A 180 -11.17 -31.09 1.70
C GLU A 180 -10.85 -29.84 0.88
N SER A 181 -11.85 -29.27 0.23
CA SER A 181 -11.70 -27.99 -0.47
C SER A 181 -12.08 -26.86 0.47
N THR A 182 -11.07 -26.20 1.02
CA THR A 182 -11.22 -25.08 1.96
C THR A 182 -10.25 -23.97 1.61
N VAL A 183 -10.57 -22.75 2.03
CA VAL A 183 -9.67 -21.60 1.93
C VAL A 183 -9.36 -21.12 3.34
N GLU A 184 -8.07 -21.04 3.66
CA GLU A 184 -7.55 -20.59 4.96
C GLU A 184 -6.72 -19.31 4.76
N GLU A 185 -6.97 -18.26 5.55
CA GLU A 185 -6.14 -17.06 5.60
C GLU A 185 -5.10 -17.21 6.73
N LEU A 186 -3.82 -17.20 6.38
CA LEU A 186 -2.71 -17.26 7.35
C LEU A 186 -2.13 -15.87 7.54
N GLN A 187 -2.17 -15.34 8.77
CA GLN A 187 -1.45 -14.15 9.18
C GLN A 187 -0.16 -14.53 9.92
N CYS A 188 0.99 -14.13 9.38
CA CYS A 188 2.31 -14.39 9.95
C CYS A 188 2.60 -13.42 11.11
N LEU A 189 3.11 -13.96 12.23
CA LEU A 189 3.33 -13.21 13.46
C LEU A 189 4.76 -13.27 13.99
N ALA A 190 5.50 -14.33 13.68
CA ALA A 190 6.87 -14.50 14.15
C ALA A 190 7.61 -15.53 13.32
N THR A 191 8.88 -15.27 13.05
CA THR A 191 9.79 -16.18 12.37
C THR A 191 11.14 -16.19 13.07
N TRP A 192 11.70 -17.39 13.23
CA TRP A 192 13.04 -17.55 13.79
C TRP A 192 13.72 -18.78 13.18
N LYS A 193 15.02 -18.90 13.41
CA LYS A 193 15.82 -20.04 12.92
C LYS A 193 16.46 -20.73 14.11
N GLU A 194 16.38 -22.06 14.14
CA GLU A 194 16.99 -22.90 15.16
C GLU A 194 17.61 -24.12 14.47
N GLY A 195 18.94 -24.22 14.52
CA GLY A 195 19.68 -25.20 13.73
C GLY A 195 19.54 -24.99 12.21
N SER A 196 19.17 -26.04 11.47
CA SER A 196 18.87 -26.00 10.03
C SER A 196 17.43 -25.59 9.72
N SER A 197 16.53 -25.76 10.68
CA SER A 197 15.09 -25.52 10.53
C SER A 197 14.73 -24.06 10.79
N ARG A 198 13.68 -23.59 10.09
CA ARG A 198 13.09 -22.28 10.31
C ARG A 198 11.67 -22.47 10.80
N TYR A 199 11.27 -21.64 11.75
CA TYR A 199 9.98 -21.68 12.39
C TYR A 199 9.18 -20.44 12.00
N LEU A 200 7.88 -20.62 11.86
CA LEU A 200 6.90 -19.57 11.63
C LEU A 200 5.73 -19.81 12.58
N VAL A 201 5.28 -18.77 13.26
CA VAL A 201 4.00 -18.79 13.98
C VAL A 201 3.04 -17.89 13.24
N GLY A 202 1.82 -18.38 13.04
CA GLY A 202 0.76 -17.60 12.43
C GLY A 202 -0.60 -17.90 13.01
N LYS A 203 -1.54 -16.98 12.75
CA LYS A 203 -2.97 -17.14 13.03
C LYS A 203 -3.69 -17.54 11.74
N VAL A 204 -4.23 -18.74 11.73
CA VAL A 204 -5.07 -19.26 10.65
C VAL A 204 -6.52 -18.83 10.88
N HIS A 205 -7.12 -18.18 9.90
CA HIS A 205 -8.53 -17.79 9.88
C HIS A 205 -9.28 -18.65 8.87
N HIS A 206 -10.32 -19.34 9.33
CA HIS A 206 -11.29 -20.06 8.52
C HIS A 206 -12.66 -20.02 9.23
N ASN A 207 -13.74 -20.37 8.51
CA ASN A 207 -15.12 -20.24 9.01
C ASN A 207 -15.41 -20.99 10.33
N HIS A 208 -14.59 -21.99 10.68
CA HIS A 208 -14.76 -22.81 11.88
C HIS A 208 -13.83 -22.40 13.05
N ALA A 209 -12.96 -21.40 12.86
CA ALA A 209 -11.99 -20.97 13.88
C ALA A 209 -12.59 -19.91 14.83
N THR A 210 -13.10 -20.35 15.97
CA THR A 210 -13.78 -19.46 16.94
C THR A 210 -12.86 -18.97 18.05
N SER A 211 -11.80 -19.72 18.38
CA SER A 211 -10.91 -19.43 19.50
C SER A 211 -9.45 -19.30 19.07
N ASN A 212 -8.60 -18.77 19.96
CA ASN A 212 -7.15 -18.75 19.75
C ASN A 212 -6.55 -20.17 19.69
N GLU A 213 -7.19 -21.15 20.32
CA GLU A 213 -6.82 -22.57 20.25
C GLU A 213 -6.95 -23.12 18.81
N ASP A 214 -7.95 -22.65 18.07
CA ASP A 214 -8.17 -23.05 16.67
C ASP A 214 -7.27 -22.27 15.71
N ARG A 215 -6.95 -21.01 16.07
CA ARG A 215 -6.28 -20.07 15.16
C ARG A 215 -4.76 -20.18 15.18
N PHE A 216 -4.14 -20.26 16.35
CA PHE A 216 -2.67 -20.27 16.43
C PHE A 216 -2.12 -21.61 15.92
N ARG A 217 -1.17 -21.53 14.97
CA ARG A 217 -0.46 -22.70 14.45
C ARG A 217 1.02 -22.38 14.30
N CYS A 218 1.85 -23.38 14.59
CA CYS A 218 3.28 -23.32 14.33
C CYS A 218 3.60 -24.06 13.03
N PHE A 219 4.58 -23.56 12.32
CA PHE A 219 5.05 -24.09 11.06
C PHE A 219 6.56 -24.24 11.12
N VAL A 220 7.08 -25.37 10.64
CA VAL A 220 8.52 -25.56 10.41
C VAL A 220 8.73 -25.69 8.92
N TYR A 221 9.68 -24.94 8.38
CA TYR A 221 9.97 -24.95 6.97
C TYR A 221 11.45 -24.99 6.67
N GLU A 222 11.77 -25.65 5.57
CA GLU A 222 13.10 -25.77 5.03
C GLU A 222 13.09 -25.38 3.56
N LYS A 223 14.10 -24.59 3.16
CA LYS A 223 14.29 -24.20 1.78
C LYS A 223 15.14 -25.26 1.08
N MET A 224 14.60 -25.88 0.04
CA MET A 224 15.34 -26.83 -0.79
C MET A 224 16.38 -26.08 -1.62
N THR A 225 17.62 -26.57 -1.63
CA THR A 225 18.67 -26.05 -2.52
C THR A 225 18.43 -26.49 -3.96
N PRO A 226 18.64 -25.62 -4.96
CA PRO A 226 18.54 -26.00 -6.36
C PRO A 226 19.67 -27.00 -6.70
N GLY A 227 19.36 -28.30 -6.68
CA GLY A 227 20.33 -29.38 -6.91
C GLY A 227 19.98 -30.73 -6.26
N SER A 228 19.04 -30.76 -5.31
CA SER A 228 18.51 -32.01 -4.72
C SER A 228 17.52 -32.72 -5.65
N GLU A 229 17.48 -34.06 -5.58
CA GLU A 229 16.90 -35.03 -6.53
C GLU A 229 15.39 -34.90 -6.87
N VAL A 230 14.69 -33.89 -6.35
CA VAL A 230 13.29 -33.57 -6.70
C VAL A 230 13.25 -32.22 -7.40
N ALA A 231 13.43 -32.23 -8.72
CA ALA A 231 13.38 -31.04 -9.55
C ALA A 231 12.10 -30.20 -9.28
N GLY A 232 12.29 -28.94 -8.86
CA GLY A 232 11.23 -27.94 -8.77
C GLY A 232 10.51 -27.80 -7.42
N VAL A 233 11.01 -28.36 -6.32
CA VAL A 233 10.52 -28.05 -4.96
C VAL A 233 11.30 -26.89 -4.37
N ASP A 234 10.61 -25.84 -3.91
CA ASP A 234 11.23 -24.68 -3.27
C ASP A 234 11.25 -24.79 -1.74
N TYR A 235 10.15 -25.25 -1.15
CA TYR A 235 10.02 -25.37 0.31
C TYR A 235 9.31 -26.66 0.72
N ARG A 236 9.76 -27.23 1.83
CA ARG A 236 8.98 -28.22 2.60
C ARG A 236 8.49 -27.54 3.87
N VAL A 237 7.23 -27.77 4.22
CA VAL A 237 6.58 -27.12 5.36
C VAL A 237 5.82 -28.17 6.15
N ALA A 238 5.98 -28.19 7.46
CA ALA A 238 5.15 -28.93 8.40
C ALA A 238 4.37 -27.96 9.28
N GLN A 239 3.13 -28.30 9.62
CA GLN A 239 2.22 -27.52 10.45
C GLN A 239 1.82 -28.32 11.69
N SER A 240 1.74 -27.65 12.84
CA SER A 240 1.23 -28.21 14.10
C SER A 240 -0.26 -28.57 14.03
N GLY A 241 -0.69 -29.56 14.81
CA GLY A 241 -2.12 -29.93 14.90
C GLY A 241 -2.93 -29.03 15.81
N ASP A 242 -2.27 -28.43 16.80
CA ASP A 242 -2.84 -27.60 17.84
C ASP A 242 -2.12 -26.25 17.94
N ALA A 243 -2.54 -25.43 18.90
CA ALA A 243 -1.89 -24.17 19.21
C ALA A 243 -0.65 -24.35 20.10
N THR A 244 0.18 -25.35 19.78
CA THR A 244 1.51 -25.55 20.36
C THR A 244 2.54 -25.72 19.25
N CYS A 245 3.82 -25.45 19.57
CA CYS A 245 4.92 -25.77 18.66
C CYS A 245 5.57 -27.12 19.01
N ASN A 246 4.91 -27.95 19.83
CA ASN A 246 5.45 -29.21 20.29
C ASN A 246 5.31 -30.29 19.22
N GLY A 247 6.27 -31.21 19.15
CA GLY A 247 6.25 -32.30 18.16
C GLY A 247 6.56 -31.87 16.73
N LEU A 248 6.98 -30.62 16.51
CA LEU A 248 7.30 -30.06 15.20
C LEU A 248 8.83 -29.91 15.05
N PHE A 249 9.54 -31.03 14.94
CA PHE A 249 11.01 -31.06 14.93
C PHE A 249 11.63 -30.87 13.55
N SER A 250 10.89 -31.17 12.48
CA SER A 250 11.37 -31.13 11.11
C SER A 250 10.29 -30.69 10.13
N SER A 251 10.69 -30.30 8.92
CA SER A 251 9.77 -29.96 7.83
C SER A 251 8.95 -31.15 7.29
N SER A 252 9.23 -32.36 7.78
CA SER A 252 8.60 -33.62 7.37
C SER A 252 7.67 -34.24 8.40
N GLU A 253 7.66 -33.72 9.63
CA GLU A 253 6.93 -34.30 10.75
C GLU A 253 6.00 -33.24 11.33
N GLY A 254 4.69 -33.46 11.23
CA GLY A 254 3.66 -32.56 11.73
C GLY A 254 2.27 -33.12 11.42
N SER A 255 1.23 -32.44 11.93
CA SER A 255 -0.17 -32.84 11.66
C SER A 255 -0.53 -32.68 10.18
N ARG A 256 0.05 -31.67 9.53
CA ARG A 256 -0.08 -31.46 8.09
C ARG A 256 1.29 -31.14 7.51
N THR A 257 1.70 -31.89 6.51
CA THR A 257 2.95 -31.62 5.77
C THR A 257 2.63 -31.15 4.36
N MET A 258 3.44 -30.26 3.82
CA MET A 258 3.24 -29.60 2.54
C MET A 258 4.54 -29.52 1.76
N THR A 259 4.43 -29.65 0.45
CA THR A 259 5.55 -29.46 -0.48
C THR A 259 5.21 -28.34 -1.45
N LEU A 260 5.88 -27.21 -1.31
CA LEU A 260 5.63 -26.00 -2.09
C LEU A 260 6.55 -25.95 -3.32
N LYS A 261 5.95 -25.68 -4.46
CA LYS A 261 6.61 -25.41 -5.74
C LYS A 261 6.19 -24.03 -6.21
N ARG A 262 7.11 -23.22 -6.71
CA ARG A 262 6.75 -21.94 -7.32
C ARG A 262 5.72 -22.22 -8.42
N ALA A 263 4.60 -21.51 -8.37
CA ALA A 263 3.59 -21.64 -9.40
C ALA A 263 4.23 -21.31 -10.76
N PRO A 264 3.88 -22.06 -11.83
CA PRO A 264 4.41 -21.75 -13.15
C PRO A 264 4.12 -20.29 -13.45
N ALA A 265 5.18 -19.51 -13.64
CA ALA A 265 4.99 -18.12 -14.05
C ALA A 265 4.22 -18.14 -15.37
N LEU A 266 3.11 -17.40 -15.42
CA LEU A 266 2.35 -17.14 -16.65
C LEU A 266 3.21 -16.25 -17.56
N ASN A 267 4.31 -16.81 -18.06
CA ASN A 267 5.45 -16.13 -18.69
C ASN A 267 5.13 -15.49 -20.06
N LYS A 268 3.86 -15.24 -20.37
CA LYS A 268 3.43 -14.76 -21.70
C LYS A 268 2.58 -13.50 -21.68
N CYS A 269 1.98 -13.11 -20.54
CA CYS A 269 1.12 -11.94 -20.50
C CYS A 269 1.87 -10.76 -19.87
N ARG A 270 1.98 -9.65 -20.62
CA ARG A 270 2.51 -8.38 -20.13
C ARG A 270 1.58 -7.26 -20.53
N PHE A 271 1.54 -6.22 -19.72
CA PHE A 271 0.89 -4.97 -20.09
C PHE A 271 1.65 -4.34 -21.28
N PRO A 272 0.94 -3.76 -22.26
CA PRO A 272 1.59 -3.12 -23.40
C PRO A 272 2.60 -2.04 -22.95
N PRO A 273 3.72 -1.87 -23.68
CA PRO A 273 4.74 -0.88 -23.31
C PRO A 273 4.21 0.54 -23.22
N TRP A 274 3.27 0.93 -24.10
CA TRP A 274 2.70 2.28 -24.09
C TRP A 274 1.88 2.59 -22.83
N VAL A 275 1.37 1.56 -22.14
CA VAL A 275 0.74 1.71 -20.81
C VAL A 275 1.82 1.68 -19.72
N ALA A 276 2.68 0.67 -19.73
CA ALA A 276 3.52 0.36 -18.58
C ALA A 276 4.81 1.21 -18.49
N ASN A 277 5.30 1.80 -19.59
CA ASN A 277 6.57 2.55 -19.59
C ASN A 277 6.57 3.81 -18.72
N TYR A 278 5.39 4.41 -18.50
CA TYR A 278 5.29 5.64 -17.69
C TYR A 278 5.30 5.37 -16.18
N ASN A 279 5.36 4.09 -15.76
CA ASN A 279 5.37 3.56 -14.38
C ASN A 279 4.21 3.99 -13.46
N HIS A 280 3.73 5.23 -13.54
CA HIS A 280 2.70 5.82 -12.71
C HIS A 280 1.67 6.59 -13.55
N TRP A 281 0.40 6.25 -13.34
CA TRP A 281 -0.74 6.98 -13.86
C TRP A 281 -1.67 7.37 -12.72
N HIS A 282 -2.37 8.48 -12.86
CA HIS A 282 -3.30 9.00 -11.86
C HIS A 282 -4.65 9.31 -12.50
N THR A 283 -5.73 9.19 -11.73
CA THR A 283 -7.02 9.80 -12.07
C THR A 283 -6.92 11.33 -12.07
N LEU A 284 -7.86 12.02 -12.71
CA LEU A 284 -7.80 13.49 -12.84
C LEU A 284 -7.87 14.21 -11.48
N ASP A 285 -8.67 13.66 -10.57
CA ASP A 285 -8.85 14.10 -9.19
C ASP A 285 -7.79 13.58 -8.20
N TYR A 286 -6.83 12.77 -8.68
CA TYR A 286 -5.81 12.08 -7.86
C TYR A 286 -6.35 11.09 -6.82
N THR A 287 -7.61 10.67 -6.90
CA THR A 287 -8.18 9.70 -5.95
C THR A 287 -7.60 8.29 -6.10
N ALA A 288 -7.12 7.91 -7.29
CA ALA A 288 -6.46 6.62 -7.51
C ALA A 288 -5.16 6.76 -8.30
N THR A 289 -4.18 5.92 -7.95
CA THR A 289 -2.88 5.80 -8.62
C THR A 289 -2.66 4.39 -9.12
N TYR A 290 -2.24 4.27 -10.38
CA TYR A 290 -1.98 3.03 -11.10
C TYR A 290 -0.47 2.92 -11.32
N SER A 291 0.17 1.95 -10.68
CA SER A 291 1.62 1.77 -10.71
C SER A 291 2.02 0.42 -11.31
N PHE A 292 2.92 0.42 -12.29
CA PHE A 292 3.36 -0.79 -12.97
C PHE A 292 4.69 -1.30 -12.40
N HIS A 293 4.76 -2.59 -12.10
CA HIS A 293 5.90 -3.25 -11.44
C HIS A 293 6.30 -4.54 -12.15
N HIS A 294 7.39 -5.15 -11.70
CA HIS A 294 7.86 -6.48 -12.12
C HIS A 294 7.94 -6.65 -13.64
N ARG A 295 8.66 -5.74 -14.33
CA ARG A 295 8.85 -5.76 -15.79
C ARG A 295 7.52 -5.76 -16.57
N ASN A 296 6.61 -4.87 -16.19
CA ASN A 296 5.33 -4.61 -16.87
C ASN A 296 4.35 -5.81 -16.81
N SER A 297 4.45 -6.66 -15.77
CA SER A 297 3.56 -7.81 -15.59
C SER A 297 2.51 -7.60 -14.50
N THR A 298 2.78 -6.69 -13.56
CA THR A 298 1.93 -6.40 -12.41
C THR A 298 1.54 -4.93 -12.40
N LEU A 299 0.26 -4.66 -12.18
CA LEU A 299 -0.31 -3.34 -11.97
C LEU A 299 -0.81 -3.28 -10.52
N ARG A 300 -0.41 -2.24 -9.78
CA ARG A 300 -0.89 -1.94 -8.43
C ARG A 300 -1.72 -0.67 -8.47
N ILE A 301 -2.99 -0.78 -8.10
CA ILE A 301 -3.95 0.31 -8.01
C ILE A 301 -4.11 0.68 -6.54
N THR A 302 -3.84 1.93 -6.18
CA THR A 302 -3.97 2.43 -4.81
C THR A 302 -4.94 3.60 -4.78
N ASN A 303 -5.98 3.50 -3.95
CA ASN A 303 -6.93 4.59 -3.70
C ASN A 303 -6.42 5.50 -2.57
N SER A 304 -6.92 6.73 -2.52
CA SER A 304 -6.76 7.73 -1.46
C SER A 304 -7.03 7.20 -0.04
N SER A 305 -7.91 6.20 0.10
CA SER A 305 -8.19 5.53 1.38
C SER A 305 -7.07 4.58 1.84
N GLY A 306 -6.03 4.37 1.03
CA GLY A 306 -4.96 3.40 1.28
C GLY A 306 -5.31 1.97 0.87
N LEU A 307 -6.52 1.72 0.34
CA LEU A 307 -6.87 0.43 -0.23
C LEU A 307 -6.02 0.13 -1.47
N GLU A 308 -5.42 -1.06 -1.48
CA GLU A 308 -4.58 -1.54 -2.57
C GLU A 308 -5.26 -2.70 -3.31
N MET A 309 -5.22 -2.67 -4.64
CA MET A 309 -5.54 -3.79 -5.51
C MET A 309 -4.32 -4.13 -6.36
N ARG A 310 -3.88 -5.38 -6.31
CA ARG A 310 -2.83 -5.93 -7.16
C ARG A 310 -3.46 -6.66 -8.34
N VAL A 311 -2.97 -6.41 -9.53
CA VAL A 311 -3.50 -6.96 -10.79
C VAL A 311 -2.33 -7.56 -11.57
N VAL A 312 -2.44 -8.83 -11.96
CA VAL A 312 -1.43 -9.56 -12.73
C VAL A 312 -2.04 -9.99 -14.05
N CYS A 313 -1.35 -9.69 -15.16
CA CYS A 313 -1.78 -10.06 -16.50
C CYS A 313 -1.84 -11.60 -16.62
N SER A 314 -3.01 -12.16 -16.95
CA SER A 314 -3.17 -13.61 -17.16
C SER A 314 -3.16 -13.96 -18.65
N GLN A 315 -3.95 -13.25 -19.46
CA GLN A 315 -4.00 -13.44 -20.92
C GLN A 315 -4.34 -12.15 -21.66
N VAL A 316 -3.70 -11.90 -22.81
CA VAL A 316 -4.13 -10.87 -23.76
C VAL A 316 -5.26 -11.46 -24.61
N LYS A 317 -6.47 -10.89 -24.54
CA LYS A 317 -7.65 -11.37 -25.28
C LYS A 317 -7.75 -10.76 -26.67
N TYR A 318 -7.51 -9.46 -26.77
CA TYR A 318 -7.64 -8.72 -28.01
C TYR A 318 -6.71 -7.51 -28.01
N THR A 319 -6.08 -7.25 -29.15
CA THR A 319 -5.37 -6.00 -29.43
C THR A 319 -5.86 -5.48 -30.76
N SER A 320 -6.22 -4.20 -30.83
CA SER A 320 -6.64 -3.58 -32.07
C SER A 320 -5.47 -3.46 -33.05
N ARG A 321 -5.73 -3.39 -34.36
CA ARG A 321 -4.69 -3.35 -35.40
C ARG A 321 -3.79 -2.12 -35.31
N ASP A 322 -4.35 -1.01 -34.84
CA ASP A 322 -3.69 0.27 -34.58
C ASP A 322 -3.04 0.33 -33.19
N GLU A 323 -3.10 -0.76 -32.41
CA GLU A 323 -2.57 -0.88 -31.05
C GLU A 323 -3.10 0.16 -30.03
N ASN A 324 -4.17 0.87 -30.39
CA ASN A 324 -4.79 1.87 -29.54
C ASN A 324 -5.72 1.26 -28.49
N THR A 325 -6.17 0.02 -28.66
CA THR A 325 -7.01 -0.69 -27.69
C THR A 325 -6.43 -2.06 -27.38
N VAL A 326 -6.36 -2.40 -26.10
CA VAL A 326 -6.06 -3.76 -25.65
C VAL A 326 -7.13 -4.22 -24.67
N ILE A 327 -7.49 -5.50 -24.71
CA ILE A 327 -8.35 -6.17 -23.74
C ILE A 327 -7.55 -7.32 -23.13
N LEU A 328 -7.46 -7.31 -21.81
CA LEU A 328 -6.69 -8.24 -21.00
C LEU A 328 -7.60 -8.94 -20.02
N LEU A 329 -7.38 -10.23 -19.85
CA LEU A 329 -7.83 -10.99 -18.71
C LEU A 329 -6.74 -10.92 -17.65
N ALA A 330 -7.10 -10.46 -16.45
CA ALA A 330 -6.17 -10.28 -15.35
C ALA A 330 -6.66 -10.97 -14.09
N HIS A 331 -5.72 -11.48 -13.31
CA HIS A 331 -5.96 -11.94 -11.94
C HIS A 331 -5.79 -10.75 -11.00
N PHE A 332 -6.80 -10.46 -10.18
CA PHE A 332 -6.74 -9.39 -9.19
C PHE A 332 -6.65 -9.95 -7.77
N THR A 333 -6.10 -9.16 -6.86
CA THR A 333 -6.04 -9.44 -5.43
C THR A 333 -6.26 -8.14 -4.68
N MET A 334 -7.28 -8.10 -3.83
CA MET A 334 -7.64 -6.95 -2.99
C MET A 334 -7.90 -7.46 -1.56
N GLY A 335 -7.15 -6.97 -0.58
CA GLY A 335 -7.10 -7.62 0.72
C GLY A 335 -6.58 -9.06 0.58
N CYS A 336 -7.36 -10.02 1.07
CA CYS A 336 -7.17 -11.46 0.85
C CYS A 336 -8.24 -12.09 -0.07
N GLN A 337 -8.98 -11.26 -0.80
CA GLN A 337 -9.87 -11.73 -1.86
C GLN A 337 -9.15 -11.67 -3.20
N SER A 338 -9.25 -12.74 -3.98
CA SER A 338 -8.69 -12.83 -5.32
C SER A 338 -9.70 -13.40 -6.31
N GLY A 339 -9.43 -13.17 -7.59
CA GLY A 339 -10.27 -13.64 -8.68
C GLY A 339 -9.76 -13.12 -10.02
N PHE A 340 -10.62 -13.15 -11.03
CA PHE A 340 -10.35 -12.70 -12.37
C PHE A 340 -11.24 -11.52 -12.73
N THR A 341 -10.69 -10.61 -13.52
CA THR A 341 -11.38 -9.44 -14.07
C THR A 341 -10.92 -9.19 -15.49
N CYS A 342 -11.83 -8.72 -16.33
CA CYS A 342 -11.45 -8.20 -17.65
C CYS A 342 -11.09 -6.72 -17.52
N MET A 343 -10.08 -6.29 -18.25
CA MET A 343 -9.68 -4.89 -18.33
C MET A 343 -9.50 -4.50 -19.79
N SER A 344 -9.97 -3.32 -20.17
CA SER A 344 -9.66 -2.73 -21.47
C SER A 344 -8.95 -1.40 -21.30
N PHE A 345 -7.84 -1.23 -22.01
CA PHE A 345 -7.07 0.01 -22.05
C PHE A 345 -7.19 0.64 -23.43
N TYR A 346 -7.38 1.96 -23.45
CA TYR A 346 -7.49 2.79 -24.63
C TYR A 346 -6.40 3.85 -24.62
N ARG A 347 -5.57 3.87 -25.65
CA ARG A 347 -4.58 4.92 -25.89
C ARG A 347 -5.28 6.13 -26.50
N ARG A 348 -5.44 7.22 -25.72
CA ARG A 348 -6.07 8.47 -26.18
C ARG A 348 -5.04 9.47 -26.68
N ASP A 349 -3.95 9.58 -25.95
CA ASP A 349 -2.76 10.33 -26.31
C ASP A 349 -1.53 9.61 -25.73
N VAL A 350 -0.34 10.18 -25.87
CA VAL A 350 0.91 9.68 -25.30
C VAL A 350 0.85 9.66 -23.77
N HIS A 351 0.30 10.70 -23.17
CA HIS A 351 0.21 10.88 -21.71
C HIS A 351 -1.21 10.74 -21.15
N VAL A 352 -2.15 10.26 -21.98
CA VAL A 352 -3.57 10.11 -21.61
C VAL A 352 -4.08 8.76 -22.09
N ILE A 353 -4.62 7.98 -21.18
CA ILE A 353 -5.26 6.69 -21.47
C ILE A 353 -6.62 6.64 -20.79
N GLU A 354 -7.49 5.77 -21.26
CA GLU A 354 -8.67 5.36 -20.50
C GLU A 354 -8.60 3.88 -20.18
N VAL A 355 -9.15 3.50 -19.03
CA VAL A 355 -9.29 2.10 -18.63
C VAL A 355 -10.75 1.78 -18.29
N GLN A 356 -11.21 0.61 -18.70
CA GLN A 356 -12.46 0.02 -18.23
C GLN A 356 -12.14 -1.25 -17.46
N ILE A 357 -12.76 -1.43 -16.30
CA ILE A 357 -12.59 -2.62 -15.44
C ILE A 357 -13.94 -3.33 -15.34
N GLY A 358 -13.95 -4.62 -15.62
CA GLY A 358 -15.10 -5.51 -15.48
C GLY A 358 -15.46 -5.83 -14.03
N ALA A 359 -16.60 -6.49 -13.84
CA ALA A 359 -16.95 -7.11 -12.58
C ALA A 359 -16.04 -8.31 -12.27
N HIS A 360 -15.88 -8.59 -10.99
CA HIS A 360 -15.00 -9.65 -10.50
C HIS A 360 -15.69 -11.02 -10.52
N THR A 361 -14.96 -12.07 -10.88
CA THR A 361 -15.42 -13.46 -10.81
C THR A 361 -14.32 -14.39 -10.32
N LYS A 362 -14.67 -15.55 -9.78
CA LYS A 362 -13.70 -16.58 -9.38
C LYS A 362 -13.22 -17.44 -10.55
N ARG A 363 -13.97 -17.46 -11.66
CA ARG A 363 -13.69 -18.29 -12.84
C ARG A 363 -13.03 -17.46 -13.94
N GLN A 364 -11.95 -17.98 -14.50
CA GLN A 364 -11.15 -17.26 -15.49
C GLN A 364 -11.92 -17.06 -16.81
N GLU A 365 -12.69 -18.06 -17.21
CA GLU A 365 -13.48 -18.13 -18.43
C GLU A 365 -14.62 -17.09 -18.47
N ASP A 366 -15.20 -16.77 -17.32
CA ASP A 366 -16.36 -15.89 -17.22
C ASP A 366 -15.98 -14.40 -17.23
N ALA A 367 -14.75 -14.05 -16.84
CA ALA A 367 -14.37 -12.67 -16.53
C ALA A 367 -14.51 -11.69 -17.70
N CYS A 368 -14.20 -12.13 -18.93
CA CYS A 368 -14.40 -11.33 -20.14
C CYS A 368 -15.70 -11.68 -20.90
N GLY A 369 -16.60 -12.45 -20.27
CA GLY A 369 -17.93 -12.71 -20.79
C GLY A 369 -18.84 -11.48 -20.66
N PRO A 370 -19.94 -11.40 -21.43
CA PRO A 370 -20.81 -10.22 -21.51
C PRO A 370 -21.49 -9.85 -20.18
N MET A 371 -21.62 -10.81 -19.25
CA MET A 371 -22.19 -10.59 -17.91
C MET A 371 -21.23 -9.83 -16.98
N PHE A 372 -19.92 -10.01 -17.16
CA PHE A 372 -18.90 -9.42 -16.29
C PHE A 372 -18.17 -8.25 -16.96
N PHE A 373 -18.15 -8.22 -18.30
CA PHE A 373 -17.51 -7.16 -19.04
C PHE A 373 -18.32 -6.83 -20.30
N ASN A 374 -18.83 -5.60 -20.34
CA ASN A 374 -19.47 -5.04 -21.51
C ASN A 374 -18.90 -3.64 -21.80
N ARG A 375 -18.19 -3.57 -22.93
CA ARG A 375 -17.50 -2.36 -23.39
C ARG A 375 -18.39 -1.12 -23.45
N SER A 376 -19.69 -1.27 -23.72
CA SER A 376 -20.62 -0.15 -23.85
C SER A 376 -21.18 0.34 -22.50
N SER A 377 -21.22 -0.51 -21.47
CA SER A 377 -21.80 -0.15 -20.17
C SER A 377 -20.77 0.08 -19.07
N ASN A 378 -19.59 -0.53 -19.16
CA ASN A 378 -18.54 -0.32 -18.17
C ASN A 378 -18.04 1.13 -18.20
N PRO A 379 -17.89 1.80 -17.05
CA PRO A 379 -17.43 3.18 -17.00
C PRO A 379 -15.97 3.28 -17.44
N TYR A 380 -15.65 4.34 -18.17
CA TYR A 380 -14.29 4.70 -18.49
C TYR A 380 -13.67 5.45 -17.32
N VAL A 381 -12.44 5.15 -16.98
CA VAL A 381 -11.65 5.94 -16.03
C VAL A 381 -10.49 6.56 -16.80
N THR A 382 -10.44 7.89 -16.81
CA THR A 382 -9.38 8.65 -17.47
C THR A 382 -8.13 8.68 -16.60
N LEU A 383 -7.01 8.26 -17.16
CA LEU A 383 -5.73 8.25 -16.47
C LEU A 383 -4.70 9.09 -17.21
N VAL A 384 -3.89 9.81 -16.44
CA VAL A 384 -2.85 10.71 -16.93
C VAL A 384 -1.53 10.44 -16.22
N THR A 385 -0.41 10.65 -16.92
CA THR A 385 0.92 10.51 -16.31
C THR A 385 1.17 11.57 -15.24
N THR A 386 2.08 11.34 -14.29
CA THR A 386 2.40 12.28 -13.20
C THR A 386 2.78 13.69 -13.69
N SER A 387 3.56 13.77 -14.77
CA SER A 387 3.99 15.01 -15.43
C SER A 387 3.73 14.92 -16.93
N PRO A 388 2.49 15.17 -17.38
CA PRO A 388 2.17 15.14 -18.80
C PRO A 388 2.83 16.34 -19.50
N GLU A 389 3.43 16.12 -20.66
CA GLU A 389 4.00 17.19 -21.47
C GLU A 389 2.91 18.20 -21.87
N THR A 390 3.25 19.48 -21.94
CA THR A 390 2.32 20.50 -22.42
C THR A 390 2.26 20.47 -23.94
N ARG A 391 1.08 20.74 -24.49
CA ARG A 391 0.82 20.73 -25.93
C ARG A 391 -0.05 21.89 -26.34
N ALA A 392 0.04 22.24 -27.62
CA ALA A 392 -0.77 23.29 -28.22
C ALA A 392 -2.27 23.06 -27.98
N CYS A 393 -2.94 24.04 -27.38
CA CYS A 393 -4.38 23.99 -27.15
C CYS A 393 -5.15 24.01 -28.50
N PRO A 394 -6.31 23.34 -28.58
CA PRO A 394 -7.15 23.37 -29.78
C PRO A 394 -7.85 24.74 -29.94
N TYR A 395 -8.29 25.07 -31.16
CA TYR A 395 -9.01 26.34 -31.48
C TYR A 395 -8.27 27.60 -31.01
N MET A 396 -7.03 27.78 -31.49
CA MET A 396 -6.26 29.00 -31.20
C MET A 396 -7.02 30.25 -31.65
N GLY A 397 -7.23 31.19 -30.74
CA GLY A 397 -8.02 32.39 -31.00
C GLY A 397 -8.47 33.11 -29.74
N LYS A 398 -9.26 34.15 -29.96
CA LYS A 398 -9.94 34.94 -28.94
C LYS A 398 -11.45 34.70 -29.04
N PHE A 399 -12.09 34.50 -27.91
CA PHE A 399 -13.50 34.18 -27.84
C PHE A 399 -14.20 35.00 -26.75
N GLU A 400 -15.47 35.31 -27.00
CA GLU A 400 -16.39 35.88 -26.02
C GLU A 400 -17.12 34.74 -25.31
N VAL A 401 -17.22 34.83 -23.98
CA VAL A 401 -17.86 33.79 -23.15
C VAL A 401 -19.31 34.18 -22.87
N SER A 402 -20.23 33.24 -23.07
CA SER A 402 -21.67 33.41 -22.82
C SER A 402 -22.24 32.20 -22.07
N ASN A 403 -23.39 32.40 -21.41
CA ASN A 403 -24.14 31.35 -20.70
C ASN A 403 -23.31 30.57 -19.66
N LEU A 404 -22.49 31.26 -18.86
CA LEU A 404 -21.71 30.59 -17.81
C LEU A 404 -22.63 30.09 -16.69
N ILE A 405 -22.64 28.78 -16.47
CA ILE A 405 -23.30 28.12 -15.35
C ILE A 405 -22.22 27.40 -14.54
N ARG A 406 -22.16 27.68 -13.24
CA ARG A 406 -21.25 27.02 -12.29
C ARG A 406 -22.07 26.20 -11.29
N SER A 407 -21.73 24.93 -11.13
CA SER A 407 -22.32 24.08 -10.10
C SER A 407 -21.72 24.44 -8.73
N GLU A 408 -22.55 24.86 -7.77
CA GLU A 408 -22.14 25.32 -6.41
C GLU A 408 -21.52 24.23 -5.50
N ARG A 409 -21.23 23.03 -6.01
CA ARG A 409 -20.76 21.91 -5.18
C ARG A 409 -19.27 21.97 -4.77
N SER A 410 -18.47 22.90 -5.29
CA SER A 410 -17.02 22.96 -5.00
C SER A 410 -16.57 24.05 -4.01
N ILE A 411 -17.48 24.80 -3.38
CA ILE A 411 -17.10 25.83 -2.37
C ILE A 411 -17.29 25.36 -0.92
N ASN A 412 -18.11 24.32 -0.66
CA ASN A 412 -18.37 23.86 0.71
C ASN A 412 -17.51 22.66 1.14
N SER A 413 -16.20 22.85 1.18
CA SER A 413 -15.33 22.04 2.05
C SER A 413 -14.47 22.98 2.90
N ASN A 414 -15.12 23.63 3.87
CA ASN A 414 -14.61 24.03 5.19
C ASN A 414 -15.40 25.24 5.74
N PHE A 415 -16.59 24.98 6.26
CA PHE A 415 -17.11 25.72 7.42
C PHE A 415 -18.15 24.84 8.14
N GLU A 416 -17.69 24.11 9.16
CA GLU A 416 -18.56 23.59 10.20
C GLU A 416 -19.24 24.77 10.90
N GLY A 417 -20.56 24.72 11.02
CA GLY A 417 -21.33 25.75 11.71
C GLY A 417 -22.83 25.54 11.55
N THR A 418 -23.34 24.46 12.16
CA THR A 418 -24.71 24.31 12.70
C THR A 418 -25.86 25.07 12.02
N ASP A 419 -26.64 24.30 11.26
CA ASP A 419 -28.11 24.18 11.33
C ASP A 419 -28.90 25.30 12.03
N SER A 420 -29.70 26.06 11.26
CA SER A 420 -30.97 26.62 11.74
C SER A 420 -31.82 27.21 10.61
N ARG A 421 -32.72 26.39 10.06
CA ARG A 421 -33.97 26.88 9.45
C ARG A 421 -35.16 26.15 10.07
N PHE A 422 -35.52 26.53 11.29
CA PHE A 422 -36.86 26.30 11.84
C PHE A 422 -37.26 27.50 12.72
N TYR A 423 -38.47 28.00 12.48
CA TYR A 423 -39.20 29.09 13.14
C TYR A 423 -38.83 30.55 12.79
N SER A 424 -39.53 31.08 11.79
CA SER A 424 -40.04 32.46 11.89
C SER A 424 -41.32 32.44 12.73
N ASN A 425 -41.24 32.97 13.96
CA ASN A 425 -42.38 33.52 14.66
C ASN A 425 -42.02 34.95 15.09
N LYS A 426 -42.89 35.89 14.71
CA LYS A 426 -42.92 37.27 15.21
C LYS A 426 -43.19 37.29 16.72
N MET A 427 -42.35 37.99 17.51
CA MET A 427 -42.80 38.96 18.53
C MET A 427 -41.63 39.77 19.15
N SER A 428 -41.68 41.09 18.97
CA SER A 428 -41.46 42.19 19.94
C SER A 428 -40.23 42.26 20.89
N LEU A 429 -39.32 43.23 20.62
CA LEU A 429 -38.64 44.27 21.48
C LEU A 429 -38.08 43.93 22.91
N PRO A 430 -37.17 44.74 23.53
CA PRO A 430 -36.14 45.68 23.01
C PRO A 430 -34.75 45.63 23.72
N ASP A 431 -33.76 46.30 23.09
CA ASP A 431 -32.60 47.07 23.62
C ASP A 431 -31.59 46.47 24.64
N TYR A 432 -30.30 46.41 24.25
CA TYR A 432 -29.18 46.83 25.10
C TYR A 432 -27.91 47.13 24.28
N ALA A 433 -27.18 48.15 24.72
CA ALA A 433 -26.17 48.91 24.01
C ALA A 433 -24.82 48.19 23.71
N GLY A 434 -24.24 48.56 22.56
CA GLY A 434 -22.89 49.14 22.49
C GLY A 434 -21.68 48.21 22.33
N ASN A 435 -21.07 48.20 21.14
CA ASN A 435 -19.63 48.50 20.99
C ASN A 435 -19.23 48.71 19.53
N ASN A 436 -18.64 49.89 19.25
CA ASN A 436 -18.03 50.26 17.98
C ASN A 436 -16.69 49.50 17.80
N ILE A 437 -16.67 48.49 16.93
CA ILE A 437 -15.43 48.02 16.31
C ILE A 437 -15.41 48.54 14.88
N ARG A 438 -14.42 49.41 14.62
CA ARG A 438 -14.18 50.10 13.36
C ARG A 438 -13.66 49.09 12.32
N THR A 439 -14.56 48.34 11.69
CA THR A 439 -14.22 47.54 10.51
C THR A 439 -13.93 48.48 9.34
N LYS A 440 -12.70 48.38 8.85
CA LYS A 440 -12.20 49.02 7.63
C LYS A 440 -13.13 48.57 6.50
N ARG A 441 -13.99 49.48 5.99
CA ARG A 441 -14.76 49.26 4.77
C ARG A 441 -13.75 49.07 3.62
N LEU A 442 -13.43 47.81 3.33
CA LEU A 442 -13.13 47.42 1.96
C LEU A 442 -14.42 47.70 1.18
N SER A 443 -14.29 48.48 0.13
CA SER A 443 -15.35 48.80 -0.82
C SER A 443 -15.92 47.48 -1.37
N ASP A 444 -17.05 47.05 -0.81
CA ASP A 444 -18.02 46.23 -1.53
C ASP A 444 -18.48 47.09 -2.71
N ASP A 445 -17.88 46.86 -3.87
CA ASP A 445 -18.43 47.30 -5.13
C ASP A 445 -19.57 46.33 -5.48
N PRO A 446 -20.85 46.74 -5.43
CA PRO A 446 -21.98 45.84 -5.61
C PRO A 446 -22.17 45.42 -7.08
N GLU A 447 -21.37 45.94 -8.01
CA GLU A 447 -21.48 45.67 -9.45
C GLU A 447 -20.74 44.41 -9.92
N CYS A 448 -19.95 43.76 -9.06
CA CYS A 448 -19.35 42.45 -9.38
C CYS A 448 -20.13 41.25 -8.80
N GLY A 449 -21.43 41.40 -8.58
CA GLY A 449 -22.30 40.29 -8.21
C GLY A 449 -23.02 39.73 -9.44
N SER A 450 -22.37 38.89 -10.25
CA SER A 450 -22.97 37.88 -11.19
C SER A 450 -22.27 37.71 -12.54
N ARG A 451 -21.31 38.56 -12.92
CA ARG A 451 -20.60 38.40 -14.21
C ARG A 451 -19.43 37.43 -14.06
N GLY A 452 -19.59 36.26 -14.68
CA GLY A 452 -18.55 35.25 -14.82
C GLY A 452 -17.38 35.68 -15.70
N PHE A 453 -16.62 34.72 -16.21
CA PHE A 453 -15.59 34.96 -17.24
C PHE A 453 -16.20 35.71 -18.44
N SER A 454 -15.56 36.80 -18.88
CA SER A 454 -16.03 37.63 -19.99
C SER A 454 -15.41 37.23 -21.33
N SER A 455 -14.15 36.79 -21.32
CA SER A 455 -13.44 36.35 -22.52
C SER A 455 -12.54 35.16 -22.26
N LEU A 456 -12.33 34.37 -23.31
CA LEU A 456 -11.44 33.21 -23.33
C LEU A 456 -10.40 33.40 -24.43
N ILE A 457 -9.13 33.26 -24.07
CA ILE A 457 -8.00 33.35 -24.99
C ILE A 457 -7.30 32.01 -25.01
N ILE A 458 -7.18 31.41 -26.20
CA ILE A 458 -6.56 30.10 -26.37
C ILE A 458 -5.35 30.24 -27.28
N GLY A 459 -4.17 29.86 -26.79
CA GLY A 459 -2.96 29.75 -27.60
C GLY A 459 -2.31 31.07 -28.04
N CYS A 460 -2.84 32.24 -27.66
CA CYS A 460 -2.30 33.53 -28.13
C CYS A 460 -1.10 34.04 -27.31
N ASN A 461 -1.09 33.82 -25.99
CA ASN A 461 0.04 34.20 -25.14
C ASN A 461 1.12 33.12 -25.20
N ASN A 462 0.77 31.91 -24.76
CA ASN A 462 1.52 30.70 -25.01
C ASN A 462 0.63 29.70 -25.75
N VAL A 463 1.22 29.00 -26.73
CA VAL A 463 0.48 28.06 -27.59
C VAL A 463 -0.21 26.93 -26.84
N ASP A 464 0.29 26.59 -25.65
CA ASP A 464 -0.16 25.51 -24.77
C ASP A 464 -1.06 25.98 -23.62
N THR A 465 -1.52 27.24 -23.66
CA THR A 465 -2.33 27.83 -22.59
C THR A 465 -3.72 28.25 -23.04
N MET A 466 -4.67 28.11 -22.11
CA MET A 466 -6.04 28.59 -22.20
C MET A 466 -6.30 29.50 -20.99
N GLU A 467 -6.60 30.76 -21.25
CA GLU A 467 -6.76 31.81 -20.24
C GLU A 467 -8.16 32.41 -20.29
N PHE A 468 -8.86 32.33 -19.18
CA PHE A 468 -10.10 33.04 -18.94
C PHE A 468 -9.81 34.41 -18.32
N ARG A 469 -10.44 35.45 -18.85
CA ARG A 469 -10.38 36.80 -18.28
C ARG A 469 -11.71 37.14 -17.61
N THR A 470 -11.62 37.74 -16.44
CA THR A 470 -12.72 38.32 -15.68
C THR A 470 -12.54 39.83 -15.69
N GLU A 471 -13.65 40.58 -15.66
CA GLU A 471 -13.62 42.03 -15.49
C GLU A 471 -13.45 42.42 -14.01
N CYS A 472 -13.45 41.44 -13.10
CA CYS A 472 -13.25 41.62 -11.68
C CYS A 472 -12.05 40.81 -11.15
N ASP A 473 -11.30 41.39 -10.22
CA ASP A 473 -10.24 40.70 -9.48
C ASP A 473 -10.87 39.82 -8.38
N THR A 474 -11.28 38.60 -8.73
CA THR A 474 -11.65 37.57 -7.75
C THR A 474 -10.44 36.66 -7.51
N PRO A 475 -9.78 36.72 -6.33
CA PRO A 475 -8.54 35.99 -6.07
C PRO A 475 -8.67 34.46 -6.02
N ASP A 476 -9.89 33.92 -5.95
CA ASP A 476 -10.16 32.49 -5.73
C ASP A 476 -10.49 31.69 -7.01
N VAL A 477 -10.43 32.32 -8.19
CA VAL A 477 -10.78 31.65 -9.46
C VAL A 477 -9.51 31.33 -10.24
N VAL A 478 -9.31 30.05 -10.56
CA VAL A 478 -8.25 29.64 -11.50
C VAL A 478 -8.60 30.21 -12.87
N THR A 479 -7.80 31.16 -13.35
CA THR A 479 -8.02 31.84 -14.63
C THR A 479 -7.25 31.21 -15.78
N SER A 480 -6.28 30.33 -15.52
CA SER A 480 -5.34 29.87 -16.54
C SER A 480 -5.10 28.37 -16.45
N TYR A 481 -5.11 27.71 -17.61
CA TYR A 481 -4.96 26.28 -17.76
C TYR A 481 -3.89 25.97 -18.80
N SER A 482 -3.08 24.94 -18.56
CA SER A 482 -2.15 24.38 -19.53
C SER A 482 -2.74 23.12 -20.16
N CYS A 483 -2.64 22.98 -21.47
CA CYS A 483 -3.18 21.87 -22.25
C CYS A 483 -2.17 20.72 -22.37
N HIS A 484 -2.65 19.47 -22.34
CA HIS A 484 -1.79 18.29 -22.36
C HIS A 484 -2.13 17.29 -23.47
N GLY A 485 -3.28 16.63 -23.39
CA GLY A 485 -3.70 15.60 -24.34
C GLY A 485 -5.12 15.81 -24.81
N ARG A 486 -5.41 15.38 -26.04
CA ARG A 486 -6.73 15.55 -26.65
C ARG A 486 -7.14 14.36 -27.49
N TRP A 487 -8.44 14.11 -27.56
CA TRP A 487 -9.02 13.15 -28.50
C TRP A 487 -10.46 13.53 -28.84
N SER A 488 -11.02 12.88 -29.86
CA SER A 488 -12.38 13.14 -30.34
C SER A 488 -13.16 11.84 -30.51
N GLU A 489 -14.41 11.80 -30.08
CA GLU A 489 -15.33 10.68 -30.27
C GLU A 489 -16.71 11.19 -30.70
N ASN A 490 -17.27 10.64 -31.78
CA ASN A 490 -18.62 10.99 -32.27
C ASN A 490 -18.89 12.51 -32.36
N GLY A 491 -17.88 13.28 -32.79
CA GLY A 491 -17.95 14.74 -32.91
C GLY A 491 -17.87 15.53 -31.60
N THR A 492 -17.63 14.86 -30.47
CA THR A 492 -17.34 15.49 -29.17
C THR A 492 -15.84 15.41 -28.91
N ASN A 493 -15.24 16.51 -28.47
CA ASN A 493 -13.81 16.60 -28.20
C ASN A 493 -13.55 16.65 -26.69
N TYR A 494 -12.44 16.05 -26.29
CA TYR A 494 -11.99 15.99 -24.90
C TYR A 494 -10.57 16.55 -24.83
N LEU A 495 -10.33 17.40 -23.84
CA LEU A 495 -9.06 18.07 -23.62
C LEU A 495 -8.68 17.99 -22.14
N ILE A 496 -7.51 17.41 -21.87
CA ILE A 496 -6.94 17.37 -20.52
C ILE A 496 -6.15 18.63 -20.27
N THR A 497 -6.44 19.27 -19.12
CA THR A 497 -5.78 20.49 -18.70
C THR A 497 -5.32 20.44 -17.25
N THR A 498 -4.26 21.17 -16.92
CA THR A 498 -3.80 21.39 -15.55
C THR A 498 -3.89 22.88 -15.22
N PRO A 499 -4.46 23.27 -14.07
CA PRO A 499 -4.54 24.67 -13.67
C PRO A 499 -3.14 25.24 -13.40
N ILE A 500 -2.87 26.43 -13.92
CA ILE A 500 -1.60 27.15 -13.73
C ILE A 500 -1.72 27.96 -12.44
N SER A 501 -1.38 27.35 -11.30
CA SER A 501 -1.26 28.05 -10.01
C SER A 501 0.13 27.82 -9.40
N ARG A 502 0.53 28.64 -8.41
CA ARG A 502 1.87 28.59 -7.78
C ARG A 502 2.22 27.24 -7.12
N ALA A 503 1.27 26.32 -6.98
CA ALA A 503 1.48 24.94 -6.54
C ALA A 503 1.14 23.94 -7.67
N SER A 504 2.01 23.86 -8.69
CA SER A 504 1.78 23.03 -9.89
C SER A 504 2.15 21.54 -9.72
N HIS A 505 2.97 21.19 -8.74
CA HIS A 505 3.30 19.80 -8.44
C HIS A 505 2.17 19.16 -7.61
N GLY A 506 1.27 18.42 -8.28
CA GLY A 506 0.15 17.72 -7.65
C GLY A 506 -1.22 18.40 -7.79
N ALA A 507 -1.35 19.39 -8.67
CA ALA A 507 -2.63 20.03 -8.94
C ALA A 507 -3.62 19.07 -9.63
N ARG A 508 -4.89 19.08 -9.20
CA ARG A 508 -5.99 18.35 -9.86
C ARG A 508 -6.10 18.76 -11.32
N ARG A 509 -6.38 17.79 -12.19
CA ARG A 509 -6.54 18.01 -13.63
C ARG A 509 -8.01 18.07 -13.98
N TYR A 510 -8.31 18.76 -15.07
CA TYR A 510 -9.69 18.93 -15.54
C TYR A 510 -9.81 18.42 -16.97
N CYS A 511 -10.94 17.78 -17.24
CA CYS A 511 -11.38 17.43 -18.57
C CYS A 511 -12.30 18.51 -19.10
N PHE A 512 -11.88 19.20 -20.15
CA PHE A 512 -12.73 20.08 -20.94
C PHE A 512 -13.35 19.28 -22.07
N ILE A 513 -14.67 19.28 -22.14
CA ILE A 513 -15.47 18.54 -23.12
C ILE A 513 -16.18 19.57 -23.96
N TYR A 514 -15.98 19.54 -25.28
CA TYR A 514 -16.50 20.57 -26.15
C TYR A 514 -16.96 20.07 -27.51
N LYS A 515 -17.91 20.79 -28.10
CA LYS A 515 -18.54 20.44 -29.37
C LYS A 515 -18.89 21.69 -30.18
N GLU A 516 -18.73 21.60 -31.49
CA GLU A 516 -19.16 22.64 -32.44
C GLU A 516 -20.68 22.61 -32.61
N SER A 517 -21.33 23.77 -32.46
CA SER A 517 -22.78 23.95 -32.70
C SER A 517 -23.08 24.84 -33.92
N GLY A 518 -22.06 25.45 -34.52
CA GLY A 518 -22.14 26.34 -35.69
C GLY A 518 -20.74 26.79 -36.13
N PRO A 519 -20.60 27.62 -37.18
CA PRO A 519 -19.29 28.00 -37.73
C PRO A 519 -18.38 28.75 -36.75
N ASP A 520 -18.97 29.49 -35.78
CA ASP A 520 -18.22 30.30 -34.82
C ASP A 520 -18.58 30.01 -33.35
N MET A 521 -19.38 28.98 -33.07
CA MET A 521 -19.89 28.69 -31.72
C MET A 521 -19.44 27.31 -31.23
N LEU A 522 -18.74 27.32 -30.08
CA LEU A 522 -18.31 26.13 -29.36
C LEU A 522 -19.03 26.04 -28.02
N LEU A 523 -19.59 24.87 -27.74
CA LEU A 523 -20.21 24.54 -26.47
C LEU A 523 -19.18 23.83 -25.60
N PHE A 524 -18.96 24.29 -24.39
CA PHE A 524 -17.99 23.72 -23.44
C PHE A 524 -18.67 23.23 -22.17
N SER A 525 -18.08 22.20 -21.59
CA SER A 525 -18.35 21.73 -20.24
C SER A 525 -17.09 21.18 -19.60
N THR A 526 -16.98 21.27 -18.28
CA THR A 526 -15.82 20.74 -17.54
C THR A 526 -16.20 19.62 -16.58
N SER A 527 -15.22 18.76 -16.32
CA SER A 527 -15.28 17.71 -15.32
C SER A 527 -13.95 17.59 -14.58
N ALA A 528 -14.00 17.39 -13.25
CA ALA A 528 -12.82 17.39 -12.38
C ALA A 528 -12.31 15.97 -12.04
N ASP A 529 -13.17 14.97 -12.17
CA ASP A 529 -12.92 13.58 -11.81
C ASP A 529 -12.63 12.71 -13.04
N ASN A 530 -13.42 12.86 -14.11
CA ASN A 530 -13.32 12.01 -15.29
C ASN A 530 -13.88 12.65 -16.58
N CYS A 531 -13.43 12.17 -17.75
CA CYS A 531 -13.99 12.56 -19.04
C CYS A 531 -15.26 11.76 -19.39
N ASP A 532 -16.34 11.97 -18.62
CA ASP A 532 -17.57 11.21 -18.78
C ASP A 532 -18.36 11.57 -20.03
N ARG A 533 -18.79 10.53 -20.75
CA ARG A 533 -19.63 10.64 -21.95
C ARG A 533 -21.07 11.07 -21.65
N ILE A 534 -21.46 11.04 -20.37
CA ILE A 534 -22.76 11.52 -19.90
C ILE A 534 -22.82 13.06 -19.93
N VAL A 535 -21.65 13.71 -19.83
CA VAL A 535 -21.53 15.17 -19.85
C VAL A 535 -21.84 15.69 -21.25
N ARG A 536 -22.94 16.44 -21.38
CA ARG A 536 -23.38 17.11 -22.60
C ARG A 536 -22.80 18.53 -22.64
N PRO A 537 -21.90 18.84 -23.60
CA PRO A 537 -21.32 20.17 -23.75
C PRO A 537 -22.38 21.26 -23.85
N GLY A 538 -22.23 22.35 -23.09
CA GLY A 538 -23.17 23.47 -23.04
C GLY A 538 -24.43 23.23 -22.20
N VAL A 539 -24.56 22.08 -21.52
CA VAL A 539 -25.76 21.74 -20.72
C VAL A 539 -25.43 21.24 -19.32
N THR A 540 -24.49 20.29 -19.19
CA THR A 540 -24.17 19.63 -17.92
C THR A 540 -22.67 19.67 -17.66
N GLY A 541 -22.23 19.77 -16.42
CA GLY A 541 -20.81 19.81 -16.05
C GLY A 541 -20.60 20.66 -14.79
N GLU A 542 -19.35 20.78 -14.33
CA GLU A 542 -19.04 21.67 -13.22
C GLU A 542 -19.05 23.14 -13.66
N LEU A 543 -18.38 23.43 -14.77
CA LEU A 543 -18.48 24.69 -15.51
C LEU A 543 -19.09 24.40 -16.88
N VAL A 544 -20.13 25.12 -17.22
CA VAL A 544 -20.81 25.03 -18.52
C VAL A 544 -20.80 26.42 -19.13
N PHE A 545 -20.32 26.55 -20.36
CA PHE A 545 -20.26 27.85 -21.03
C PHE A 545 -20.21 27.67 -22.55
N ASN A 546 -20.62 28.71 -23.26
CA ASN A 546 -20.54 28.77 -24.72
C ASN A 546 -19.53 29.84 -25.09
N VAL A 547 -18.79 29.62 -26.17
CA VAL A 547 -17.84 30.62 -26.67
C VAL A 547 -18.08 30.92 -28.14
N THR A 548 -18.03 32.21 -28.47
CA THR A 548 -18.15 32.73 -29.83
C THR A 548 -16.82 33.32 -30.28
N SER A 549 -16.34 32.92 -31.46
CA SER A 549 -15.07 33.39 -32.02
C SER A 549 -15.13 34.90 -32.29
N THR A 550 -14.24 35.67 -31.65
CA THR A 550 -14.09 37.13 -31.88
C THR A 550 -12.90 37.46 -32.77
N GLY A 551 -12.01 36.49 -33.05
CA GLY A 551 -10.86 36.66 -33.94
C GLY A 551 -9.73 35.68 -33.68
N LYS A 552 -8.81 35.55 -34.65
CA LYS A 552 -7.60 34.73 -34.52
C LYS A 552 -6.52 35.45 -33.71
N CYS A 553 -5.59 34.70 -33.14
CA CYS A 553 -4.39 35.29 -32.54
C CYS A 553 -3.64 36.09 -33.61
N ILE A 554 -3.36 37.36 -33.35
CA ILE A 554 -2.57 38.19 -34.26
C ILE A 554 -1.15 37.65 -34.23
N GLN A 555 -0.66 37.14 -35.36
CA GLN A 555 0.78 37.00 -35.55
C GLN A 555 1.33 38.42 -35.63
N THR A 556 1.84 38.96 -34.52
CA THR A 556 2.95 39.90 -34.62
C THR A 556 4.12 39.09 -35.16
N SER A 557 4.15 38.89 -36.49
CA SER A 557 5.42 38.94 -37.17
C SER A 557 6.02 40.26 -36.70
N SER A 558 7.08 40.17 -35.92
CA SER A 558 7.97 41.30 -35.72
C SER A 558 8.40 41.72 -37.13
N SER A 559 7.68 42.68 -37.70
CA SER A 559 8.10 43.43 -38.86
C SER A 559 9.34 44.18 -38.39
N SER A 560 10.48 43.51 -38.44
CA SER A 560 11.77 44.17 -38.51
C SER A 560 11.65 45.15 -39.66
N ALA A 561 11.59 46.43 -39.31
CA ALA A 561 11.60 47.52 -40.25
C ALA A 561 12.66 47.22 -41.31
N SER A 562 12.24 47.24 -42.57
CA SER A 562 13.10 47.16 -43.72
C SER A 562 14.03 48.38 -43.72
N SER A 563 15.19 48.26 -43.08
CA SER A 563 16.34 49.10 -43.41
C SER A 563 17.13 48.37 -44.50
N SER A 564 16.97 48.89 -45.71
CA SER A 564 17.88 48.68 -46.84
C SER A 564 19.33 48.81 -46.40
N SER A 565 20.11 47.73 -46.50
CA SER A 565 21.56 47.79 -46.69
C SER A 565 22.16 46.42 -47.01
N SER A 566 22.39 46.20 -48.31
CA SER A 566 23.62 45.64 -48.89
C SER A 566 24.03 44.21 -48.53
N SER A 567 23.66 43.29 -49.40
CA SER A 567 24.34 42.01 -49.67
C SER A 567 25.85 42.24 -49.86
N LEU A 568 26.75 41.62 -49.05
CA LEU A 568 28.16 41.32 -49.42
C LEU A 568 29.04 40.57 -48.36
N ILE A 569 28.53 39.71 -47.47
CA ILE A 569 29.40 39.03 -46.44
C ILE A 569 29.23 37.50 -46.37
N ILE A 570 29.08 36.80 -47.50
CA ILE A 570 29.09 35.31 -47.52
C ILE A 570 30.28 34.71 -48.29
N ILE A 571 31.18 35.52 -48.87
CA ILE A 571 32.35 35.00 -49.61
C ILE A 571 33.62 34.87 -48.73
N CYS A 572 33.69 35.49 -47.54
CA CYS A 572 34.93 35.50 -46.75
C CYS A 572 35.15 34.30 -45.79
N PHE A 573 34.11 33.51 -45.47
CA PHE A 573 34.26 32.39 -44.53
C PHE A 573 34.60 31.04 -45.19
N VAL A 574 34.36 30.88 -46.49
CA VAL A 574 34.71 29.64 -47.21
C VAL A 574 36.18 29.63 -47.67
N PHE A 575 36.77 30.80 -47.95
CA PHE A 575 38.18 30.89 -48.37
C PHE A 575 39.21 30.67 -47.23
N ASN A 576 38.86 30.98 -45.98
CA ASN A 576 39.77 30.81 -44.84
C ASN A 576 39.91 29.36 -44.36
N MET A 577 38.91 28.50 -44.61
CA MET A 577 38.97 27.07 -44.23
C MET A 577 39.73 26.20 -45.24
N ILE A 578 39.90 26.66 -46.48
CA ILE A 578 40.65 25.94 -47.51
C ILE A 578 42.17 26.19 -47.40
N PHE A 579 42.59 27.36 -46.89
CA PHE A 579 44.02 27.67 -46.72
C PHE A 579 44.65 27.11 -45.43
N LEU A 580 43.89 26.86 -44.38
CA LEU A 580 44.40 26.25 -43.14
C LEU A 580 44.61 24.72 -43.22
N LYS A 581 43.98 24.05 -44.20
CA LYS A 581 44.15 22.58 -44.38
C LYS A 581 45.37 22.19 -45.21
N LYS A 582 46.01 23.14 -45.92
CA LYS A 582 47.19 22.89 -46.76
C LYS A 582 48.55 23.10 -46.06
N TYR A 583 48.58 23.72 -44.88
CA TYR A 583 49.84 23.98 -44.14
C TYR A 583 50.22 22.92 -43.10
N SER A 584 49.37 21.92 -42.84
CA SER A 584 49.66 20.89 -41.82
C SER A 584 50.23 19.56 -42.37
N ILE A 585 50.62 19.50 -43.65
CA ILE A 585 51.17 18.29 -44.31
C ILE A 585 52.64 18.46 -44.77
N MET A 586 53.26 19.62 -44.58
CA MET A 586 54.71 19.78 -44.75
C MET A 586 55.30 20.42 -43.49
N ILE A 587 55.67 19.60 -42.50
CA ILE A 587 56.73 19.75 -41.48
C ILE A 587 56.54 18.57 -40.51
N LYS A 588 56.97 17.39 -40.98
CA LYS A 588 57.43 16.24 -40.19
C LYS A 588 58.09 15.25 -41.16
N ARG A 589 59.20 15.72 -41.72
CA ARG A 589 60.37 14.91 -42.06
C ARG A 589 61.55 15.57 -41.38
#